data_AF-A0A1U7X902-F1
#
_entry.id   AF-A0A1U7X902-F1
#
_cell.length_a   1.000
_cell.length_b   1.000
_cell.length_c   1.000
_cell.angle_alpha   90.00
_cell.angle_beta   90.00
_cell.angle_gamma   90.00
#
_symmetry.space_group_name_H-M   'P 1'
#
loop_
_entity.id
_entity.type
_entity.pdbx_description
1 polymer ?
#
loop_
_entity_poly.entity_id
_entity_poly.type
_entity_poly.pdbx_seq_one_letter_code
_entity_poly.pdbx_strand_id
1 'polypeptide(L)'
;MVAENYTPKPDPAEVSRQADIPEYNNSKNRTYELGLNRFADLTNEEYRAIFLGTRSGARRRLVKSKNASQRYGSRANEHLPESVDWRKKGAVAPIKDQ
;
A
#
# COMPACT_ATOMS: atom_id res chain seq x y z
N MET A 1 -27.70 13.69 -39.32
CA MET A 1 -26.60 13.02 -38.60
C MET A 1 -26.91 13.12 -37.13
N VAL A 2 -27.41 12.03 -36.53
CA VAL A 2 -27.75 12.01 -35.10
C VAL A 2 -26.50 11.52 -34.38
N ALA A 3 -25.95 12.36 -33.50
CA ALA A 3 -24.83 11.97 -32.65
C ALA A 3 -25.33 10.91 -31.66
N GLU A 4 -24.84 9.67 -31.82
CA GLU A 4 -24.99 8.63 -30.82
C GLU A 4 -24.30 9.10 -29.54
N ASN A 5 -25.08 9.36 -28.50
CA ASN A 5 -24.56 9.62 -27.17
C ASN A 5 -23.91 8.34 -26.66
N TYR A 6 -22.59 8.24 -26.81
CA TYR A 6 -21.77 7.19 -26.23
C TYR A 6 -21.86 7.29 -24.71
N THR A 7 -22.73 6.49 -24.10
CA THR A 7 -22.64 6.19 -22.67
C THR A 7 -21.49 5.19 -22.49
N PRO A 8 -20.37 5.57 -21.87
CA PRO A 8 -19.27 4.64 -21.64
C PRO A 8 -19.81 3.46 -20.82
N LYS A 9 -19.50 2.24 -21.27
CA LYS A 9 -19.78 1.03 -20.47
C LYS A 9 -19.02 1.17 -19.14
N PRO A 10 -19.67 0.88 -18.00
CA PRO A 10 -18.99 0.90 -16.72
C PRO A 10 -17.81 -0.07 -16.76
N ASP A 11 -16.64 0.41 -16.34
CA ASP A 11 -15.41 -0.40 -16.26
C ASP A 11 -15.70 -1.60 -15.34
N PRO A 12 -15.22 -2.83 -15.62
CA PRO A 12 -15.54 -4.00 -14.80
C PRO A 12 -15.06 -3.88 -13.34
N ALA A 13 -14.28 -2.83 -13.02
CA ALA A 13 -13.86 -2.46 -11.67
C ALA A 13 -14.88 -1.58 -10.90
N GLU A 14 -16.01 -1.20 -11.51
CA GLU A 14 -17.10 -0.43 -10.88
C GLU A 14 -18.08 -1.31 -10.06
N VAL A 15 -17.95 -2.63 -10.13
CA VAL A 15 -18.75 -3.54 -9.32
C VAL A 15 -18.23 -3.46 -7.88
N SER A 16 -19.12 -3.05 -6.98
CA SER A 16 -18.90 -2.93 -5.53
C SER A 16 -17.96 -4.03 -4.99
N ARG A 17 -16.76 -3.63 -4.54
CA ARG A 17 -15.71 -4.54 -4.01
C ARG A 17 -16.19 -5.45 -2.89
N GLN A 18 -17.31 -5.10 -2.26
CA GLN A 18 -18.04 -5.93 -1.32
C GLN A 18 -18.36 -7.33 -1.88
N ALA A 19 -18.66 -7.43 -3.18
CA ALA A 19 -18.96 -8.68 -3.87
C ALA A 19 -17.72 -9.47 -4.30
N ASP A 20 -16.58 -8.79 -4.48
CA ASP A 20 -15.35 -9.40 -5.01
C ASP A 20 -14.50 -10.10 -3.94
N ILE A 21 -14.63 -9.72 -2.66
CA ILE A 21 -13.81 -10.28 -1.57
C ILE A 21 -13.96 -11.80 -1.43
N PRO A 22 -15.18 -12.39 -1.42
CA PRO A 22 -15.35 -13.84 -1.35
C PRO A 22 -14.73 -14.56 -2.56
N GLU A 23 -14.90 -14.02 -3.77
CA GLU A 23 -14.32 -14.59 -4.99
C GLU A 23 -12.79 -14.54 -4.94
N TYR A 24 -12.25 -13.39 -4.53
CA TYR A 24 -10.82 -13.19 -4.37
C TYR A 24 -10.21 -14.19 -3.37
N ASN A 25 -10.80 -14.34 -2.19
CA ASN A 25 -10.30 -15.22 -1.13
C ASN A 25 -10.44 -16.71 -1.46
N ASN A 26 -11.44 -17.10 -2.26
CA ASN A 26 -11.65 -18.50 -2.65
C ASN A 26 -10.63 -19.00 -3.71
N SER A 27 -9.85 -18.09 -4.31
CA SER A 27 -8.82 -18.47 -5.27
C SER A 27 -7.62 -19.13 -4.57
N LYS A 28 -7.29 -20.38 -4.94
CA LYS A 28 -6.35 -21.26 -4.21
C LYS A 28 -4.87 -20.83 -4.18
N ASN A 29 -4.50 -19.71 -4.81
CA ASN A 29 -3.10 -19.28 -4.99
C ASN A 29 -2.84 -17.89 -4.38
N ARG A 30 -3.35 -17.61 -3.18
CA ARG A 30 -3.15 -16.32 -2.51
C ARG A 30 -2.37 -16.49 -1.21
N THR A 31 -1.44 -15.56 -0.96
CA THR A 31 -0.64 -15.49 0.27
C THR A 31 -1.23 -14.53 1.29
N TYR A 32 -2.35 -13.88 0.94
CA TYR A 32 -3.06 -12.91 1.77
C TYR A 32 -4.56 -12.96 1.48
N GLU A 33 -5.34 -12.47 2.43
CA GLU A 33 -6.79 -12.41 2.37
C GLU A 33 -7.27 -10.96 2.34
N LEU A 34 -8.40 -10.74 1.68
CA LEU A 34 -9.12 -9.47 1.72
C LEU A 34 -10.25 -9.53 2.73
N GLY A 35 -10.53 -8.38 3.34
CA GLY A 35 -11.63 -8.23 4.29
C GLY A 35 -12.21 -6.82 4.19
N LEU A 36 -13.43 -6.68 4.68
CA LEU A 36 -14.11 -5.39 4.72
C LEU A 36 -13.43 -4.46 5.70
N ASN A 37 -13.25 -3.22 5.28
CA ASN A 37 -12.68 -2.16 6.07
C ASN A 37 -13.36 -0.82 5.73
N ARG A 38 -12.96 0.24 6.42
CA ARG A 38 -13.50 1.60 6.27
C ARG A 38 -13.30 2.25 4.88
N PHE A 39 -12.62 1.58 3.98
CA PHE A 39 -12.35 2.04 2.61
C PHE A 39 -13.11 1.20 1.57
N ALA A 40 -14.04 0.34 2.01
CA ALA A 40 -14.79 -0.55 1.12
C ALA A 40 -15.77 0.21 0.19
N ASP A 41 -16.16 1.42 0.57
CA ASP A 41 -17.00 2.34 -0.19
C ASP A 41 -16.21 3.22 -1.18
N LEU A 42 -14.90 3.36 -0.99
CA LEU A 42 -14.05 4.18 -1.86
C LEU A 42 -13.61 3.40 -3.09
N THR A 43 -13.58 4.06 -4.24
CA THR A 43 -12.87 3.56 -5.43
C THR A 43 -11.34 3.55 -5.19
N ASN A 44 -10.60 2.77 -5.99
CA ASN A 44 -9.14 2.72 -5.87
C ASN A 44 -8.52 4.10 -6.20
N GLU A 45 -9.11 4.81 -7.16
CA GLU A 45 -8.68 6.15 -7.53
C GLU A 45 -8.89 7.14 -6.39
N GLU A 46 -10.06 7.13 -5.75
CA GLU A 46 -10.35 7.96 -4.57
C GLU A 46 -9.41 7.62 -3.40
N TYR A 47 -9.22 6.33 -3.10
CA TYR A 47 -8.31 5.89 -2.06
C TYR A 47 -6.88 6.38 -2.31
N ARG A 48 -6.40 6.29 -3.56
CA ARG A 48 -5.06 6.77 -3.94
C ARG A 48 -4.94 8.28 -3.82
N ALA A 49 -5.98 9.03 -4.20
CA ALA A 49 -5.98 10.49 -4.14
C ALA A 49 -5.96 11.01 -2.69
N ILE A 50 -6.70 10.35 -1.78
CA ILE A 50 -6.87 10.80 -0.39
C ILE A 50 -5.74 10.30 0.51
N PHE A 51 -5.37 9.01 0.43
CA PHE A 51 -4.52 8.36 1.44
C PHE A 51 -3.08 8.08 0.99
N LEU A 52 -2.78 8.05 -0.32
CA LEU A 52 -1.43 7.68 -0.82
C LEU A 52 -0.54 8.88 -1.19
N GLY A 53 -0.84 10.07 -0.66
CA GLY A 53 -0.21 11.36 -1.01
C GLY A 53 1.27 11.56 -0.60
N THR A 54 2.02 10.51 -0.26
CA THR A 54 3.41 10.63 0.20
C THR A 54 4.34 11.07 -0.94
N ARG A 55 4.68 12.37 -0.98
CA ARG A 55 5.65 12.93 -1.93
C ARG A 55 7.08 12.67 -1.46
N SER A 56 7.66 11.53 -1.85
CA SER A 56 9.11 11.31 -1.77
C SER A 56 9.80 12.03 -2.93
N GLY A 57 10.04 13.34 -2.78
CA GLY A 57 10.66 14.15 -3.82
C GLY A 57 11.96 13.52 -4.35
N ALA A 58 12.09 13.36 -5.67
CA ALA A 58 13.26 12.77 -6.32
C ALA A 58 14.58 13.46 -5.88
N ARG A 59 14.53 14.78 -5.68
CA ARG A 59 15.64 15.58 -5.14
C ARG A 59 16.06 15.14 -3.73
N ARG A 60 15.10 14.83 -2.85
CA ARG A 60 15.37 14.34 -1.49
C ARG A 60 16.06 12.97 -1.51
N ARG A 61 15.67 12.10 -2.45
CA ARG A 61 16.31 10.79 -2.65
C ARG A 61 17.75 10.93 -3.16
N LEU A 62 17.97 11.80 -4.14
CA LEU A 62 19.31 12.04 -4.71
C LEU A 62 20.29 12.69 -3.70
N VAL A 63 19.82 13.62 -2.88
CA VAL A 63 20.68 14.24 -1.84
C VAL A 63 21.10 13.21 -0.79
N LYS A 64 20.21 12.26 -0.44
CA LYS A 64 20.49 11.23 0.55
C LYS A 64 21.45 10.14 0.04
N SER A 65 21.48 9.85 -1.26
CA SER A 65 22.40 8.87 -1.83
C SER A 65 23.83 9.38 -1.99
N LYS A 66 24.02 10.69 -2.19
CA LYS A 66 25.35 11.28 -2.41
C LYS A 66 26.24 11.31 -1.16
N ASN A 67 25.65 11.37 0.03
CA ASN A 67 26.36 11.46 1.31
C ASN A 67 25.91 10.33 2.24
N ALA A 68 26.30 9.10 1.94
CA ALA A 68 26.01 7.97 2.82
C ALA A 68 26.81 8.10 4.13
N SER A 69 26.11 8.29 5.24
CA SER A 69 26.74 8.32 6.56
C SER A 69 27.17 6.91 6.98
N GLN A 70 28.41 6.78 7.46
CA GLN A 70 28.89 5.52 8.06
C GLN A 70 28.39 5.29 9.49
N ARG A 71 27.63 6.22 10.09
CA ARG A 71 27.15 6.14 11.47
C ARG A 71 26.34 4.86 11.77
N TYR A 72 25.68 4.30 10.75
CA TYR A 72 24.84 3.11 10.86
C TYR A 72 25.32 1.95 9.96
N GLY A 73 26.62 1.88 9.65
CA GLY A 73 27.17 0.76 8.86
C GLY A 73 27.12 -0.55 9.65
N SER A 74 26.67 -1.64 9.01
CA SER A 74 26.75 -2.98 9.58
C SER A 74 28.20 -3.46 9.63
N ARG A 75 28.54 -4.27 10.65
CA ARG A 75 29.88 -4.86 10.77
C ARG A 75 29.90 -6.22 10.08
N ALA A 76 31.02 -6.58 9.44
CA ALA A 76 31.15 -7.79 8.65
C ALA A 76 30.91 -9.11 9.43
N ASN A 77 31.02 -9.09 10.76
CA ASN A 77 30.86 -10.27 11.64
C ASN A 77 29.70 -10.13 12.64
N GLU A 78 28.68 -9.35 12.30
CA GLU A 78 27.51 -9.16 13.16
C GLU A 78 26.51 -10.30 12.95
N HIS A 79 26.20 -11.06 14.00
CA HIS A 79 25.22 -12.14 13.94
C HIS A 79 23.81 -11.56 14.14
N LEU A 80 23.08 -11.39 13.04
CA LEU A 80 21.71 -10.90 13.09
C LEU A 80 20.72 -12.04 13.38
N PRO A 81 19.66 -11.78 14.15
CA PRO A 81 18.57 -12.74 14.34
C PRO A 81 17.81 -12.97 13.02
N GLU A 82 17.23 -14.16 12.87
CA GLU A 82 16.42 -14.55 11.70
C GLU A 82 15.13 -13.72 11.56
N SER A 83 14.55 -13.28 12.67
CA SER A 83 13.33 -12.45 12.69
C SER A 83 13.34 -11.46 13.84
N VAL A 84 12.81 -10.25 13.61
CA VAL A 84 12.71 -9.18 14.61
C VAL A 84 11.31 -8.57 14.58
N ASP A 85 10.63 -8.58 15.72
CA ASP A 85 9.39 -7.82 15.94
C ASP A 85 9.64 -6.66 16.91
N TRP A 86 9.70 -5.43 16.38
CA TRP A 86 9.92 -4.22 17.18
C TRP A 86 8.74 -3.86 18.09
N ARG A 87 7.53 -4.36 17.81
CA ARG A 87 6.36 -4.14 18.68
C ARG A 87 6.58 -4.80 20.03
N LYS A 88 7.16 -6.02 20.03
CA LYS A 88 7.53 -6.75 21.26
C LYS A 88 8.63 -6.06 22.07
N LYS A 89 9.40 -5.17 21.43
CA LYS A 89 10.47 -4.39 22.07
C LYS A 89 10.03 -2.99 22.53
N GLY A 90 8.74 -2.63 22.37
CA GLY A 90 8.23 -1.33 22.78
C GLY A 90 8.72 -0.15 21.93
N ALA A 91 9.35 -0.41 20.78
CA ALA A 91 9.90 0.63 19.90
C ALA A 91 8.88 1.18 18.90
N VAL A 92 7.66 0.63 18.88
CA VAL A 92 6.59 0.98 17.93
C VAL A 92 5.46 1.67 18.70
N ALA A 93 5.14 2.91 18.30
CA ALA A 93 4.02 3.66 18.84
C ALA A 93 2.66 3.09 18.36
N PRO A 94 1.54 3.44 19.00
CA PRO A 94 0.21 3.05 18.53
C PRO A 94 -0.05 3.43 17.07
N ILE A 95 -0.90 2.65 16.40
CA ILE A 95 -1.32 2.89 15.02
C ILE A 95 -2.06 4.23 14.95
N LYS A 96 -1.71 5.05 13.96
CA LYS A 96 -2.31 6.35 13.70
C LYS A 96 -3.25 6.29 12.50
N ASP A 97 -4.25 7.16 12.52
CA ASP A 97 -5.01 7.55 11.33
C ASP A 97 -4.39 8.83 10.76
N GLN A 98 -4.14 8.88 9.45
CA GLN A 98 -3.28 9.91 8.82
C GLN A 98 -4.07 11.10 8.28
#